data_AF-A0A2D7B4G4-F1
#
_entry.id   AF-A0A2D7B4G4-F1
#
_cell.length_a   1.000
_cell.length_b   1.000
_cell.length_c   1.000
_cell.angle_alpha   90.00
_cell.angle_beta   90.00
_cell.angle_gamma   90.00
#
_symmetry.space_group_name_H-M   'P 1'
#
loop_
_entity.id
_entity.type
_entity.pdbx_description
1 polymer ?
#
loop_
_entity_poly.entity_id
_entity_poly.type
_entity_poly.pdbx_seq_one_letter_code
_entity_poly.pdbx_strand_id
1 'polypeptide(L)'
;MYPSSKAFVGITAESDVIVSAVSHPKNIYDGHTLSEVLDLVEAIIGQSPKLVIADRGYRGVDEINGTTILTRKPADKDATAAEKEKMRDRFSRRSAVEAVIGHLKKDFRMMRCYLKVTIGDQINLLLGASA
;
A
#
# COMPACT_ATOMS: atom_id res chain seq x y z
N MET A 1 -8.63 26.39 -1.10
CA MET A 1 -8.26 25.07 -1.65
C MET A 1 -7.96 24.17 -0.45
N TYR A 2 -8.75 23.13 -0.22
CA TYR A 2 -8.49 22.21 0.89
C TYR A 2 -7.22 21.40 0.59
N PRO A 3 -6.40 21.06 1.61
CA PRO A 3 -5.19 20.29 1.40
C PRO A 3 -5.52 18.95 0.73
N SER A 4 -4.68 18.54 -0.22
CA SER A 4 -4.79 17.22 -0.85
C SER A 4 -4.55 16.14 0.21
N SER A 5 -5.49 15.21 0.32
CA SER A 5 -5.31 13.98 1.10
C SER A 5 -4.40 13.00 0.37
N LYS A 6 -3.86 12.04 1.12
CA LYS A 6 -3.04 10.94 0.62
C LYS A 6 -3.67 9.61 1.00
N ALA A 7 -3.94 8.77 0.01
CA ALA A 7 -4.53 7.46 0.20
C ALA A 7 -3.47 6.35 0.17
N PHE A 8 -3.64 5.38 1.05
CA PHE A 8 -2.89 4.13 1.13
C PHE A 8 -3.88 2.98 0.99
N VAL A 9 -3.48 1.94 0.25
CA VAL A 9 -4.27 0.73 0.05
C VAL A 9 -3.34 -0.47 0.23
N GLY A 10 -3.71 -1.38 1.14
CA GLY A 10 -3.06 -2.65 1.34
C GLY A 10 -3.82 -3.75 0.60
N ILE A 11 -3.11 -4.53 -0.20
CA ILE A 11 -3.66 -5.65 -0.99
C ILE A 11 -2.92 -6.91 -0.59
N THR A 12 -3.60 -8.05 -0.54
CA THR A 12 -2.94 -9.33 -0.24
C THR A 12 -1.86 -9.67 -1.26
N ALA A 13 -0.82 -10.41 -0.86
CA ALA A 13 0.27 -10.75 -1.76
C ALA A 13 -0.11 -11.79 -2.84
N GLU A 14 -1.15 -12.59 -2.61
CA GLU A 14 -1.50 -13.72 -3.49
C GLU A 14 -2.79 -13.48 -4.29
N SER A 15 -3.64 -12.55 -3.85
CA SER A 15 -4.89 -12.18 -4.51
C SER A 15 -5.04 -10.67 -4.61
N ASP A 16 -6.03 -10.20 -5.36
CA ASP A 16 -6.27 -8.76 -5.55
C ASP A 16 -7.25 -8.18 -4.52
N VAL A 17 -7.42 -8.86 -3.38
CA VAL A 17 -8.27 -8.44 -2.27
C VAL A 17 -7.62 -7.31 -1.48
N ILE A 18 -8.34 -6.19 -1.34
CA ILE A 18 -7.96 -5.07 -0.48
C ILE A 18 -8.26 -5.42 0.97
N VAL A 19 -7.28 -5.27 1.86
CA VAL A 19 -7.40 -5.59 3.29
C VAL A 19 -7.26 -4.37 4.19
N SER A 20 -6.75 -3.26 3.66
CA SER A 20 -6.67 -1.99 4.40
C SER A 20 -6.73 -0.81 3.45
N ALA A 21 -7.33 0.28 3.92
CA ALA A 21 -7.36 1.55 3.20
C ALA A 21 -7.31 2.71 4.20
N VAL A 22 -6.32 3.60 4.04
CA VAL A 22 -6.08 4.73 4.95
C VAL A 22 -6.00 6.03 4.17
N SER A 23 -6.67 7.07 4.65
CA SER A 23 -6.54 8.43 4.11
C SER A 23 -5.90 9.34 5.14
N HIS A 24 -4.80 9.98 4.77
CA HIS A 24 -4.18 11.02 5.59
C HIS A 24 -4.56 12.39 5.05
N PRO A 25 -4.89 13.36 5.93
CA PRO A 25 -5.32 14.71 5.51
C PRO A 25 -4.19 15.58 4.93
N LYS A 26 -2.94 15.11 4.98
CA LYS A 26 -1.76 15.78 4.45
C LYS A 26 -0.97 14.83 3.57
N ASN A 27 -0.22 15.37 2.62
CA ASN A 27 0.74 14.60 1.83
C ASN A 27 1.99 14.28 2.67
N ILE A 28 1.91 13.23 3.48
CA ILE A 28 3.00 12.73 4.34
C ILE A 28 3.93 11.84 3.50
N TYR A 29 5.22 11.84 3.81
CA TYR A 29 6.19 10.93 3.19
C TYR A 29 5.81 9.47 3.46
N ASP A 30 5.82 8.63 2.41
CA ASP A 30 5.36 7.22 2.45
C ASP A 30 6.07 6.37 3.51
N GLY A 31 7.38 6.57 3.70
CA GLY A 31 8.13 5.82 4.71
C GLY A 31 7.64 6.06 6.14
N HIS A 32 7.02 7.22 6.42
CA HIS A 32 6.52 7.55 7.75
C HIS A 32 5.08 7.09 8.01
N THR A 33 4.35 6.68 6.98
CA THR A 33 2.96 6.21 7.12
C THR A 33 2.88 4.69 7.28
N LEU A 34 3.95 3.96 6.97
CA LEU A 34 3.94 2.50 6.94
C LEU A 34 3.62 1.86 8.30
N SER A 35 4.10 2.43 9.41
CA SER A 35 3.75 1.95 10.75
C SER A 35 2.25 2.04 11.01
N GLU A 36 1.64 3.20 10.75
CA GLU A 36 0.21 3.43 10.98
C GLU A 36 -0.66 2.53 10.08
N VAL A 37 -0.21 2.27 8.85
CA VAL A 37 -0.86 1.31 7.94
C VAL A 37 -0.77 -0.12 8.47
N LEU A 38 0.38 -0.54 9.00
CA LEU A 38 0.56 -1.87 9.58
C LEU A 38 -0.28 -2.07 10.85
N ASP A 39 -0.35 -1.06 11.72
CA ASP A 39 -1.18 -1.09 12.91
C ASP A 39 -2.66 -1.26 12.55
N LEU A 40 -3.12 -0.59 11.49
CA LEU A 40 -4.48 -0.79 10.99
C LEU A 40 -4.69 -2.19 10.40
N VAL A 41 -3.75 -2.70 9.61
CA VAL A 41 -3.83 -4.05 9.05
C VAL A 41 -3.95 -5.08 10.18
N GLU A 42 -3.15 -4.94 11.23
CA GLU A 42 -3.22 -5.79 12.41
C GLU A 42 -4.56 -5.65 13.14
N ALA A 43 -5.08 -4.43 13.29
CA ALA A 43 -6.38 -4.20 13.91
C ALA A 43 -7.56 -4.81 13.11
N ILE A 44 -7.47 -4.82 11.77
CA ILE A 44 -8.52 -5.37 10.89
C ILE A 44 -8.42 -6.90 10.80
N ILE A 45 -7.21 -7.44 10.61
CA ILE A 45 -7.00 -8.88 10.34
C ILE A 45 -6.81 -9.67 11.65
N GLY A 46 -6.44 -9.02 12.75
CA GLY A 46 -6.13 -9.63 14.04
C GLY A 46 -4.73 -10.24 14.12
N GLN A 47 -3.89 -10.02 13.11
CA GLN A 47 -2.50 -10.48 13.07
C GLN A 47 -1.65 -9.54 12.21
N SER A 48 -0.39 -9.32 12.63
CA SER A 48 0.57 -8.56 11.83
C SER A 48 1.06 -9.41 10.64
N PRO A 49 1.21 -8.82 9.44
CA PRO A 49 1.81 -9.52 8.31
C PRO A 49 3.28 -9.85 8.60
N LYS A 50 3.75 -11.02 8.18
CA LYS A 50 5.19 -11.35 8.31
C LYS A 50 6.05 -10.58 7.29
N LEU A 51 5.44 -10.24 6.16
CA LEU A 51 6.11 -9.66 5.02
C LEU A 51 5.19 -8.66 4.33
N VAL A 52 5.70 -7.47 4.05
CA VAL A 52 5.03 -6.47 3.20
C VAL A 52 5.92 -6.15 2.00
N ILE A 53 5.33 -6.16 0.81
CA ILE A 53 5.98 -5.75 -0.42
C ILE A 53 5.55 -4.31 -0.68
N ALA A 54 6.49 -3.38 -0.58
CA ALA A 54 6.24 -1.96 -0.69
C ALA A 54 6.95 -1.35 -1.90
N ASP A 55 6.39 -0.25 -2.38
CA ASP A 55 6.95 0.52 -3.45
C ASP A 55 8.24 1.25 -3.04
N ARG A 56 9.02 1.73 -4.00
CA ARG A 56 10.31 2.41 -3.71
C ARG A 56 10.14 3.68 -2.87
N GLY A 57 8.94 4.30 -2.87
CA GLY A 57 8.63 5.45 -2.01
C GLY A 57 8.78 5.16 -0.52
N TYR A 58 8.58 3.90 -0.11
CA TYR A 58 8.65 3.41 1.28
C TYR A 58 10.06 2.98 1.71
N ARG A 59 11.10 3.35 0.95
CA ARG A 59 12.49 3.04 1.32
C ARG A 59 12.86 3.65 2.69
N GLY A 60 13.78 3.00 3.38
CA GLY A 60 14.42 3.55 4.60
C GLY A 60 14.20 2.72 5.85
N VAL A 61 13.22 1.81 5.84
CA VAL A 61 12.96 0.88 6.95
C VAL A 61 12.80 -0.52 6.38
N ASP A 62 13.57 -1.47 6.92
CA ASP A 62 13.56 -2.86 6.47
C ASP A 62 12.70 -3.77 7.37
N GLU A 63 12.37 -3.31 8.57
CA GLU A 63 11.50 -4.02 9.52
C GLU A 63 10.71 -3.03 10.40
N ILE A 64 9.42 -3.31 10.62
CA ILE A 64 8.55 -2.58 11.56
C ILE A 64 7.75 -3.61 12.35
N ASN A 65 7.80 -3.57 13.69
CA ASN A 65 6.99 -4.45 14.56
C ASN A 65 7.08 -5.95 14.18
N GLY A 66 8.28 -6.44 13.80
CA GLY A 66 8.47 -7.84 13.35
C GLY A 66 7.98 -8.14 11.93
N THR A 67 7.46 -7.15 11.21
CA THR A 67 7.09 -7.23 9.80
C THR A 67 8.28 -6.85 8.92
N THR A 68 8.73 -7.76 8.06
CA THR A 68 9.79 -7.45 7.08
C THR A 68 9.22 -6.62 5.92
N ILE A 69 9.87 -5.50 5.59
CA ILE A 69 9.48 -4.61 4.50
C ILE A 69 10.40 -4.82 3.30
N LEU A 70 9.85 -5.34 2.20
CA LEU A 70 10.58 -5.51 0.96
C LEU A 70 10.28 -4.38 -0.01
N THR A 71 11.31 -3.62 -0.36
CA THR A 71 11.27 -2.62 -1.43
C THR A 71 12.17 -3.04 -2.58
N ARG A 72 11.88 -2.58 -3.80
CA ARG A 72 12.66 -2.94 -4.99
C ARG A 72 14.06 -2.30 -4.94
N LYS A 73 15.04 -3.07 -4.47
CA LYS A 73 16.47 -2.76 -4.41
C LYS A 73 17.24 -3.50 -5.52
N PRO A 74 18.43 -3.03 -5.94
CA PRO A 74 19.35 -3.84 -6.73
C PRO A 74 19.61 -5.16 -6.01
N ALA A 75 19.70 -6.27 -6.76
CA ALA A 75 20.08 -7.55 -6.17
C ALA A 75 21.52 -7.47 -5.66
N ASP A 76 21.79 -8.11 -4.52
CA ASP A 76 23.16 -8.26 -4.03
C ASP A 76 24.01 -9.02 -5.04
N LYS A 77 25.29 -8.64 -5.11
CA LYS A 77 26.25 -9.24 -6.06
C LYS A 77 26.36 -10.74 -5.84
N ASP A 78 26.32 -11.16 -4.58
CA ASP A 78 26.47 -12.55 -4.14
C ASP A 78 25.13 -13.30 -4.03
N ALA A 79 24.00 -12.65 -4.34
CA ALA A 79 22.70 -13.30 -4.29
C ALA A 79 22.61 -14.43 -5.33
N THR A 80 22.13 -15.58 -4.87
CA THR A 80 21.93 -16.78 -5.68
C THR A 80 20.87 -16.55 -6.76
N ALA A 81 20.87 -17.39 -7.80
CA ALA A 81 19.86 -17.34 -8.86
C ALA A 81 18.43 -17.49 -8.29
N ALA A 82 18.26 -18.39 -7.30
CA ALA A 82 16.98 -18.64 -6.65
C ALA A 82 16.47 -17.44 -5.84
N GLU A 83 17.34 -16.70 -5.14
CA GLU A 83 16.96 -15.49 -4.40
C GLU A 83 16.54 -14.36 -5.36
N LYS A 84 17.27 -14.21 -6.48
CA LYS A 84 16.94 -13.24 -7.53
C LYS A 84 15.58 -13.55 -8.15
N GLU A 85 15.28 -14.83 -8.38
CA GLU A 85 13.99 -15.28 -8.90
C GLU A 85 12.85 -15.00 -7.92
N LYS A 86 13.00 -15.40 -6.64
CA LYS A 86 12.01 -15.10 -5.58
C LYS A 86 11.70 -13.60 -5.49
N MET A 87 12.71 -12.73 -5.60
CA MET A 87 12.49 -11.29 -5.60
C MET A 87 11.74 -10.83 -6.85
N ARG A 88 12.08 -11.33 -8.05
CA ARG A 88 11.33 -11.00 -9.27
C ARG A 88 9.87 -11.42 -9.15
N ASP A 89 9.59 -12.63 -8.67
CA ASP A 89 8.23 -13.13 -8.53
C ASP A 89 7.42 -12.27 -7.57
N ARG A 90 7.98 -11.93 -6.40
CA ARG A 90 7.35 -11.02 -5.42
C ARG A 90 7.01 -9.66 -6.03
N PHE A 91 7.92 -9.06 -6.81
CA PHE A 91 7.71 -7.75 -7.42
C PHE A 91 6.94 -7.79 -8.76
N SER A 92 6.69 -8.96 -9.35
CA SER A 92 5.97 -9.11 -10.63
C SER A 92 4.51 -8.68 -10.53
N ARG A 93 3.91 -8.86 -9.35
CA ARG A 93 2.51 -8.51 -9.05
C ARG A 93 2.21 -7.02 -9.00
N ARG A 94 3.24 -6.17 -9.07
CA ARG A 94 3.03 -4.72 -9.10
C ARG A 94 2.03 -4.31 -10.19
N SER A 95 2.08 -4.93 -11.37
CA SER A 95 1.15 -4.63 -12.46
C SER A 95 -0.32 -4.88 -12.09
N ALA A 96 -0.61 -5.94 -11.33
CA ALA A 96 -1.96 -6.23 -10.85
C ALA A 96 -2.41 -5.20 -9.80
N VAL A 97 -1.54 -4.86 -8.84
CA VAL A 97 -1.80 -3.83 -7.82
C VAL A 97 -2.09 -2.47 -8.46
N GLU A 98 -1.29 -2.06 -9.45
CA GLU A 98 -1.49 -0.80 -10.18
C GLU A 98 -2.79 -0.82 -10.99
N ALA A 99 -3.21 -1.98 -11.51
CA ALA A 99 -4.50 -2.13 -12.15
C ALA A 99 -5.67 -1.92 -11.17
N VAL A 100 -5.61 -2.53 -9.98
CA VAL A 100 -6.61 -2.31 -8.90
C VAL A 100 -6.67 -0.82 -8.52
N ILE A 101 -5.51 -0.19 -8.29
CA ILE A 101 -5.45 1.26 -8.01
C ILE A 101 -6.01 2.08 -9.19
N GLY A 102 -5.79 1.63 -10.43
CA GLY A 102 -6.38 2.23 -11.63
C GLY A 102 -7.91 2.17 -11.63
N HIS A 103 -8.49 1.03 -11.27
CA HIS A 103 -9.94 0.86 -11.11
C HIS A 103 -10.49 1.74 -9.99
N LEU A 104 -9.84 1.76 -8.82
CA LEU A 104 -10.16 2.68 -7.72
C LEU A 104 -10.21 4.15 -8.16
N LYS A 105 -9.24 4.57 -8.98
CA LYS A 105 -9.15 5.93 -9.51
C LYS A 105 -10.25 6.27 -10.52
N LYS A 106 -10.54 5.37 -11.45
CA LYS A 106 -11.46 5.62 -12.58
C LYS A 106 -12.91 5.30 -12.23
N ASP A 107 -13.15 4.12 -11.67
CA ASP A 107 -14.48 3.56 -11.50
C ASP A 107 -15.11 4.02 -10.17
N PHE A 108 -14.27 4.23 -9.15
CA PHE A 108 -14.68 4.63 -7.80
C PHE A 108 -14.35 6.08 -7.43
N ARG A 109 -14.17 6.93 -8.44
CA ARG A 109 -14.05 8.39 -8.33
C ARG A 109 -12.92 8.89 -7.41
N MET A 110 -11.91 8.07 -7.10
CA MET A 110 -10.78 8.55 -6.29
C MET A 110 -9.96 9.65 -6.96
N MET A 111 -10.05 9.84 -8.28
CA MET A 111 -9.46 11.02 -8.94
C MET A 111 -10.24 12.33 -8.71
N ARG A 112 -11.54 12.25 -8.40
CA ARG A 112 -12.39 13.43 -8.23
C ARG A 112 -13.50 13.16 -7.21
N CYS A 113 -13.16 13.37 -5.95
CA CYS A 113 -14.12 13.27 -4.85
C CYS A 113 -15.02 14.52 -4.80
N TYR A 114 -16.34 14.30 -4.70
CA TYR A 114 -17.34 15.37 -4.56
C TYR A 114 -17.80 15.56 -3.11
N LEU A 115 -17.37 14.68 -2.21
CA LEU A 115 -17.62 14.79 -0.78
C LEU A 115 -16.73 15.89 -0.19
N LYS A 116 -17.18 16.50 0.90
CA LYS A 116 -16.53 17.67 1.46
C LYS A 116 -15.25 17.32 2.20
N VAL A 117 -14.15 17.97 1.80
CA VAL A 117 -12.89 18.05 2.56
C VAL A 117 -12.27 16.64 2.75
N THR A 118 -11.29 16.52 3.64
CA THR A 118 -10.54 15.29 3.94
C THR A 118 -11.42 14.16 4.46
N ILE A 119 -12.50 14.48 5.18
CA ILE A 119 -13.48 13.47 5.63
C ILE A 119 -14.16 12.84 4.42
N GLY A 120 -14.53 13.66 3.43
CA GLY A 120 -15.10 13.17 2.18
C GLY A 120 -14.15 12.26 1.41
N ASP A 121 -12.87 12.61 1.35
CA ASP A 121 -11.85 11.77 0.72
C ASP A 121 -11.70 10.42 1.43
N GLN A 122 -11.70 10.42 2.76
CA GLN A 122 -11.65 9.19 3.57
C GLN A 122 -12.86 8.29 3.31
N ILE A 123 -14.08 8.86 3.30
CA ILE A 123 -15.30 8.10 3.03
C ILE A 123 -15.27 7.51 1.61
N ASN A 124 -14.88 8.31 0.60
CA ASN A 124 -14.81 7.84 -0.78
C ASN A 124 -13.79 6.71 -0.96
N LEU A 125 -12.63 6.81 -0.29
CA LEU A 125 -11.62 5.76 -0.27
C LEU A 125 -12.17 4.45 0.31
N LEU A 126 -12.79 4.52 1.50
CA LEU A 126 -13.32 3.34 2.18
C LEU A 126 -14.42 2.65 1.34
N LEU A 127 -15.33 3.44 0.75
CA LEU A 127 -16.38 2.91 -0.12
C LEU A 127 -15.81 2.27 -1.38
N GLY A 128 -14.86 2.93 -2.05
CA GLY A 128 -14.21 2.41 -3.25
C GLY A 128 -13.40 1.14 -2.98
N ALA A 129 -12.74 1.06 -1.83
CA ALA A 129 -11.96 -0.11 -1.42
C ALA A 129 -12.84 -1.34 -1.06
N SER A 130 -14.12 -1.13 -0.78
CA SER A 130 -15.07 -2.19 -0.38
C SER A 130 -15.92 -2.75 -1.52
N ALA A 131 -15.78 -2.21 -2.73
CA ALA A 131 -16.59 -2.53 -3.90
C ALA A 131 -16.10 -3.79 -4.63
#